data_AF-A0A3D6AF05-F1
#
_entry.id   AF-A0A3D6AF05-F1
#
_cell.length_a   1.000
_cell.length_b   1.000
_cell.length_c   1.000
_cell.angle_alpha   90.00
_cell.angle_beta   90.00
_cell.angle_gamma   90.00
#
_symmetry.space_group_name_H-M   'P 1'
#
loop_
_entity.id
_entity.type
_entity.pdbx_description
1 polymer ?
#
loop_
_entity_poly.entity_id
_entity_poly.type
_entity_poly.pdbx_seq_one_letter_code
_entity_poly.pdbx_strand_id
1 'polypeptide(L)'
;MTVPAERRSQPATAADKLPGEEGCASRVELERQMRRIRRIGRQLFGGAECVVSFRDGCCEFPFSDIRKNAAEAFCASLPPLEGAMAVPDLRIDAILRGHPAVMGAPGIRFYAAHPLRNHEGAVIGSVSLVDYVPHAFGEEARVLLADLAVLVERELQLQSMNALQIALEKKNKSLRRRSLIDPLLKIWNRGAIMRILGIEADRCDKQGVPLSLVVVDLDFFKKINDTYGHPAGDVVLVNIAARLRSCMRPQEALGRYGGEEFLAVLPGACHETALAVAERMRQTVAAQPEMLNGVALNLSISAGIASTVQFPTATTDELISRADAALYMAKDAGRNRVIRAMPGHA
;
A
#
# COMPACT_ATOMS: atom_id res chain seq x y z
N MET A 1 -13.39 27.35 -47.63
CA MET A 1 -13.52 28.17 -46.42
C MET A 1 -13.68 27.24 -45.24
N THR A 2 -12.56 26.93 -44.61
CA THR A 2 -12.40 26.10 -43.41
C THR A 2 -12.51 26.99 -42.18
N VAL A 3 -13.41 26.65 -41.25
CA VAL A 3 -13.44 27.22 -39.89
C VAL A 3 -13.30 26.05 -38.90
N PRO A 4 -12.49 26.16 -37.84
CA PRO A 4 -11.98 25.03 -37.08
C PRO A 4 -12.85 24.64 -35.87
N ALA A 5 -12.74 23.37 -35.47
CA ALA A 5 -13.37 22.81 -34.29
C ALA A 5 -12.71 23.29 -32.98
N GLU A 6 -13.50 23.90 -32.10
CA GLU A 6 -13.12 24.18 -30.71
C GLU A 6 -12.99 22.86 -29.92
N ARG A 7 -11.77 22.50 -29.54
CA ARG A 7 -11.54 21.51 -28.48
C ARG A 7 -11.76 22.19 -27.13
N ARG A 8 -12.91 21.93 -26.49
CA ARG A 8 -13.08 22.17 -25.05
C ARG A 8 -12.24 21.14 -24.28
N SER A 9 -11.27 21.64 -23.53
CA SER A 9 -10.49 20.88 -22.55
C SER A 9 -11.39 20.42 -21.40
N GLN A 10 -11.45 19.10 -21.19
CA GLN A 10 -11.98 18.52 -19.95
C GLN A 10 -10.91 18.60 -18.85
N PRO A 11 -11.28 18.85 -17.58
CA PRO A 11 -10.34 18.85 -16.48
C PRO A 11 -9.89 17.42 -16.17
N ALA A 12 -8.58 17.21 -16.07
CA ALA A 12 -7.98 15.94 -15.69
C ALA A 12 -8.45 15.55 -14.28
N THR A 13 -9.10 14.39 -14.18
CA THR A 13 -9.55 13.77 -12.94
C THR A 13 -8.36 13.19 -12.17
N ALA A 14 -8.41 13.34 -10.84
CA ALA A 14 -7.34 13.08 -9.87
C ALA A 14 -7.05 11.59 -9.60
N ALA A 15 -6.85 10.78 -10.64
CA ALA A 15 -6.62 9.34 -10.50
C ALA A 15 -5.61 8.80 -11.52
N ASP A 16 -4.38 9.30 -11.49
CA ASP A 16 -3.19 8.54 -11.87
C ASP A 16 -1.92 9.30 -11.44
N LYS A 17 -1.54 9.13 -10.17
CA LYS A 17 -0.21 9.53 -9.72
C LYS A 17 0.77 8.45 -10.13
N LEU A 18 1.59 8.75 -11.13
CA LEU A 18 2.72 7.93 -11.57
C LEU A 18 3.62 7.54 -10.39
N PRO A 19 4.36 6.41 -10.45
CA PRO A 19 5.17 5.89 -9.35
C PRO A 19 6.38 6.74 -8.91
N GLY A 20 6.48 8.01 -9.31
CA GLY A 20 7.62 8.90 -9.06
C GLY A 20 7.38 10.06 -8.10
N GLU A 21 6.15 10.34 -7.66
CA GLU A 21 5.87 11.54 -6.84
C GLU A 21 6.28 11.41 -5.37
N GLU A 22 6.25 10.20 -4.78
CA GLU A 22 6.61 9.98 -3.37
C GLU A 22 8.13 10.10 -3.13
N GLY A 23 8.95 9.76 -4.13
CA GLY A 23 10.41 9.99 -4.10
C GLY A 23 10.80 11.47 -4.29
N CYS A 24 9.88 12.30 -4.80
CA CYS A 24 10.11 13.72 -5.01
C CYS A 24 9.96 14.52 -3.72
N ALA A 25 8.96 14.21 -2.88
CA ALA A 25 8.71 14.94 -1.64
C ALA A 25 9.79 14.73 -0.56
N SER A 26 10.25 13.48 -0.38
CA SER A 26 11.36 13.15 0.55
C SER A 26 12.68 13.78 0.09
N ARG A 27 12.94 13.79 -1.21
CA ARG A 27 14.11 14.46 -1.81
C ARG A 27 14.09 15.97 -1.60
N VAL A 28 12.93 16.61 -1.79
CA VAL A 28 12.76 18.06 -1.57
C VAL A 28 12.98 18.44 -0.11
N GLU A 29 12.52 17.61 0.83
CA GLU A 29 12.71 17.87 2.26
C GLU A 29 14.17 17.67 2.67
N LEU A 30 14.82 16.60 2.20
CA LEU A 30 16.25 16.38 2.43
C LEU A 30 17.09 17.55 1.89
N GLU A 31 16.82 18.03 0.67
CA GLU A 31 17.49 19.19 0.10
C GLU A 31 17.27 20.48 0.90
N ARG A 32 16.09 20.64 1.51
CA ARG A 32 15.79 21.77 2.39
C ARG A 32 16.61 21.70 3.68
N GLN A 33 16.69 20.52 4.30
CA GLN A 33 17.49 20.32 5.50
C GLN A 33 18.99 20.47 5.23
N MET A 34 19.49 19.91 4.12
CA MET A 34 20.89 20.07 3.72
C MET A 34 21.23 21.55 3.46
N ARG A 35 20.36 22.32 2.80
CA ARG A 35 20.55 23.78 2.65
C ARG A 35 20.58 24.51 4.00
N ARG A 36 19.73 24.10 4.95
CA ARG A 36 19.71 24.67 6.30
C ARG A 36 21.02 24.39 7.04
N ILE A 37 21.52 23.16 6.97
CA ILE A 37 22.78 22.76 7.61
C ILE A 37 23.97 23.51 6.97
N ARG A 38 24.05 23.57 5.63
CA ARG A 38 25.09 24.33 4.94
C ARG A 38 25.07 25.82 5.33
N ARG A 39 23.88 26.42 5.45
CA ARG A 39 23.72 27.80 5.91
C ARG A 39 24.21 28.00 7.35
N ILE A 40 23.87 27.10 8.26
CA ILE A 40 24.34 27.14 9.66
C ILE A 40 25.87 27.03 9.69
N GLY A 41 26.45 26.08 8.96
CA GLY A 41 27.91 25.94 8.85
C GLY A 41 28.57 27.22 8.36
N ARG A 42 28.05 27.83 7.29
CA ARG A 42 28.58 29.11 6.79
C ARG A 42 28.56 30.24 7.83
N GLN A 43 27.51 30.30 8.67
CA GLN A 43 27.41 31.29 9.73
C GLN A 43 28.37 31.02 10.89
N LEU A 44 28.56 29.75 11.27
CA LEU A 44 29.47 29.35 12.35
C LEU A 44 30.94 29.57 11.97
N PHE A 45 31.30 29.42 10.69
CA PHE A 45 32.68 29.47 10.20
C PHE A 45 33.00 30.72 9.38
N GLY A 46 32.47 31.87 9.78
CA GLY A 46 32.93 33.17 9.26
C GLY A 46 32.73 33.39 7.76
N GLY A 47 31.76 32.72 7.14
CA GLY A 47 31.47 32.85 5.71
C GLY A 47 32.08 31.78 4.81
N ALA A 48 32.92 30.89 5.35
CA ALA A 48 33.48 29.75 4.63
C ALA A 48 32.37 28.87 4.02
N GLU A 49 32.63 28.35 2.82
CA GLU A 49 31.67 27.55 2.09
C GLU A 49 31.54 26.16 2.72
N CYS A 50 30.36 25.85 3.26
CA CYS A 50 30.05 24.54 3.82
C CYS A 50 29.47 23.62 2.75
N VAL A 51 30.20 22.55 2.45
CA VAL A 51 29.91 21.55 1.44
C VAL A 51 29.61 20.21 2.12
N VAL A 52 28.47 19.62 1.78
CA VAL A 52 28.16 18.23 2.16
C VAL A 52 28.32 17.37 0.93
N SER A 53 29.23 16.41 0.97
CA SER A 53 29.56 15.52 -0.14
C SER A 53 29.30 14.06 0.23
N PHE A 54 28.87 13.27 -0.75
CA PHE A 54 28.58 11.85 -0.63
C PHE A 54 29.41 11.07 -1.63
N ARG A 55 29.77 9.82 -1.30
CA ARG A 55 30.50 8.94 -2.22
C ARG A 55 29.63 8.49 -3.39
N ASP A 56 30.25 8.33 -4.56
CA ASP A 56 29.62 7.69 -5.72
C ASP A 56 29.24 6.24 -5.37
N GLY A 57 28.00 5.84 -5.68
CA GLY A 57 27.46 4.52 -5.34
C GLY A 57 26.75 4.43 -3.99
N CYS A 58 26.64 5.52 -3.21
CA CYS A 58 25.61 5.64 -2.17
C CYS A 58 24.25 5.82 -2.84
N CYS A 59 23.68 4.72 -3.34
CA CYS A 59 22.44 4.66 -4.14
C CYS A 59 21.18 5.22 -3.46
N GLU A 60 21.28 5.63 -2.20
CA GLU A 60 20.17 6.19 -1.41
C GLU A 60 19.96 7.69 -1.63
N PHE A 61 20.91 8.41 -2.23
CA PHE A 61 20.86 9.87 -2.34
C PHE A 61 21.29 10.39 -3.72
N PRO A 62 20.34 10.73 -4.62
CA PRO A 62 20.64 11.17 -5.97
C PRO A 62 21.01 12.67 -5.98
N PHE A 63 22.20 13.02 -5.50
CA PHE A 63 22.74 14.39 -5.61
C PHE A 63 23.59 14.60 -6.86
N SER A 64 23.51 13.71 -7.86
CA SER A 64 24.40 13.68 -9.03
C SER A 64 24.14 14.75 -10.10
N ASP A 65 23.01 15.47 -10.07
CA ASP A 65 22.58 16.29 -11.22
C ASP A 65 22.65 17.82 -11.00
N ILE A 66 23.37 18.30 -9.98
CA ILE A 66 23.59 19.74 -9.78
C ILE A 66 24.96 20.12 -10.34
N ARG A 67 25.04 21.25 -11.07
CA ARG A 67 26.31 21.87 -11.48
C ARG A 67 27.18 22.07 -10.24
N LYS A 68 28.18 21.19 -10.05
CA LYS A 68 29.14 21.27 -8.95
C LYS A 68 29.92 22.58 -9.09
N ASN A 69 29.93 23.40 -8.06
CA ASN A 69 30.84 24.54 -8.01
C ASN A 69 32.28 24.08 -7.75
N ALA A 70 33.26 25.00 -7.81
CA ALA A 70 34.68 24.64 -7.66
C ALA A 70 35.00 23.95 -6.31
N ALA A 71 34.31 24.34 -5.23
CA ALA A 71 34.45 23.73 -3.91
C ALA A 71 33.85 22.32 -3.85
N GLU A 72 32.67 22.10 -4.42
CA GLU A 72 32.03 20.78 -4.50
C GLU A 72 32.83 19.81 -5.38
N ALA A 73 33.37 20.29 -6.50
CA ALA A 73 34.22 19.50 -7.38
C ALA A 73 35.56 19.15 -6.68
N PHE A 74 36.14 20.09 -5.94
CA PHE A 74 37.33 19.85 -5.13
C PHE A 74 37.07 18.77 -4.08
N CYS A 75 36.06 18.91 -3.22
CA CYS A 75 35.74 17.93 -2.17
C CYS A 75 35.47 16.54 -2.74
N ALA A 76 34.77 16.44 -3.87
CA ALA A 76 34.47 15.15 -4.52
C ALA A 76 35.70 14.47 -5.14
N SER A 77 36.77 15.22 -5.44
CA SER A 77 38.02 14.66 -6.01
C SER A 77 38.98 14.11 -4.97
N LEU A 78 38.74 14.39 -3.69
CA LEU A 78 39.62 13.98 -2.59
C LEU A 78 39.38 12.53 -2.18
N PRO A 79 40.42 11.82 -1.73
CA PRO A 79 40.26 10.47 -1.19
C PRO A 79 39.40 10.51 0.08
N PRO A 80 38.77 9.39 0.44
CA PRO A 80 37.92 9.38 1.61
C PRO A 80 38.70 9.60 2.91
N LEU A 81 38.04 10.30 3.83
CA LEU A 81 38.60 10.63 5.12
C LEU A 81 38.31 9.53 6.14
N GLU A 82 39.34 9.02 6.80
CA GLU A 82 39.18 8.12 7.95
C GLU A 82 38.90 8.88 9.25
N GLY A 83 39.31 10.15 9.31
CA GLY A 83 39.12 11.03 10.47
C GLY A 83 39.02 12.50 10.05
N ALA A 84 38.72 13.37 11.01
CA ALA A 84 38.64 14.80 10.78
C ALA A 84 40.02 15.37 10.40
N MET A 85 40.06 16.29 9.44
CA MET A 85 41.28 16.98 9.04
C MET A 85 41.03 18.47 8.82
N ALA A 86 42.07 19.28 9.00
CA ALA A 86 42.04 20.70 8.70
C ALA A 86 43.39 21.16 8.17
N VAL A 87 43.35 21.92 7.08
CA VAL A 87 44.49 22.53 6.41
C VAL A 87 44.24 24.04 6.38
N PRO A 88 44.87 24.80 7.31
CA PRO A 88 44.72 26.25 7.42
C PRO A 88 45.08 27.03 6.15
N ASP A 89 46.09 26.53 5.40
CA ASP A 89 46.53 27.07 4.11
C ASP A 89 47.01 25.95 3.17
N LEU A 90 46.25 25.66 2.12
CA LEU A 90 46.53 24.62 1.13
C LEU A 90 47.77 24.90 0.28
N ARG A 91 48.26 26.15 0.22
CA ARG A 91 49.46 26.50 -0.58
C ARG A 91 50.73 25.85 -0.02
N ILE A 92 50.74 25.61 1.28
CA ILE A 92 51.88 25.02 2.00
C ILE A 92 51.67 23.53 2.27
N ASP A 93 50.51 22.96 1.93
CA ASP A 93 50.22 21.55 2.12
C ASP A 93 51.06 20.67 1.19
N ALA A 94 51.63 19.59 1.70
CA ALA A 94 52.54 18.75 0.93
C ALA A 94 51.84 18.00 -0.23
N ILE A 95 50.55 17.70 -0.08
CA ILE A 95 49.79 16.82 -0.97
C ILE A 95 48.87 17.64 -1.87
N LEU A 96 48.10 18.57 -1.30
CA LEU A 96 47.01 19.27 -1.96
C LEU A 96 47.45 20.56 -2.68
N ARG A 97 48.65 21.09 -2.42
CA ARG A 97 49.14 22.33 -3.07
C ARG A 97 49.12 22.28 -4.60
N GLY A 98 49.34 21.11 -5.18
CA GLY A 98 49.37 20.91 -6.64
C GLY A 98 48.00 20.68 -7.27
N HIS A 99 46.94 20.62 -6.46
CA HIS A 99 45.60 20.32 -6.95
C HIS A 99 45.10 21.47 -7.87
N PRO A 100 44.45 21.18 -9.02
CA PRO A 100 43.98 22.21 -9.95
C PRO A 100 43.10 23.29 -9.31
N ALA A 101 42.24 22.91 -8.35
CA ALA A 101 41.38 23.84 -7.61
C ALA A 101 42.14 24.75 -6.62
N VAL A 102 43.37 24.39 -6.24
CA VAL A 102 44.25 25.20 -5.38
C VAL A 102 45.11 26.14 -6.25
N MET A 103 45.60 25.64 -7.38
CA MET A 103 46.46 26.38 -8.32
C MET A 103 45.69 27.35 -9.22
N GLY A 104 44.42 27.05 -9.54
CA GLY A 104 43.57 27.86 -10.41
C GLY A 104 43.13 29.19 -9.78
N ALA A 105 42.41 30.00 -10.57
CA ALA A 105 41.79 31.24 -10.12
C ALA A 105 40.24 31.14 -10.21
N PRO A 106 39.49 31.42 -9.13
CA PRO A 106 39.96 31.66 -7.77
C PRO A 106 40.47 30.35 -7.13
N GLY A 107 41.59 30.43 -6.41
CA GLY A 107 42.25 29.24 -5.85
C GLY A 107 41.88 29.02 -4.39
N ILE A 108 41.49 27.81 -4.03
CA ILE A 108 41.11 27.45 -2.66
C ILE A 108 42.35 27.57 -1.74
N ARG A 109 42.16 28.11 -0.54
CA ARG A 109 43.21 28.32 0.46
C ARG A 109 42.95 27.58 1.75
N PHE A 110 41.71 27.46 2.20
CA PHE A 110 41.37 26.77 3.43
C PHE A 110 40.53 25.52 3.13
N TYR A 111 40.82 24.44 3.82
CA TYR A 111 40.02 23.21 3.78
C TYR A 111 39.96 22.57 5.15
N ALA A 112 38.77 22.31 5.67
CA ALA A 112 38.57 21.45 6.83
C ALA A 112 37.43 20.48 6.55
N ALA A 113 37.54 19.24 7.00
CA ALA A 113 36.52 18.25 6.72
C ALA A 113 36.38 17.22 7.84
N HIS A 114 35.15 16.74 7.98
CA HIS A 114 34.78 15.69 8.91
C HIS A 114 34.04 14.59 8.15
N PRO A 115 34.42 13.31 8.31
CA PRO A 115 33.77 12.21 7.62
C PRO A 115 32.35 12.01 8.13
N LEU A 116 31.43 11.71 7.22
CA LEU A 116 30.06 11.28 7.53
C LEU A 116 30.00 9.76 7.54
N ARG A 117 29.35 9.20 8.54
CA ARG A 117 29.20 7.75 8.74
C ARG A 117 27.74 7.33 8.73
N ASN A 118 27.48 6.12 8.26
CA ASN A 118 26.17 5.47 8.43
C ASN A 118 26.04 4.80 9.81
N HIS A 119 24.89 4.19 10.08
CA HIS A 119 24.63 3.49 11.34
C HIS A 119 25.55 2.26 11.58
N GLU A 120 26.24 1.78 10.54
CA GLU A 120 27.20 0.66 10.62
C GLU A 120 28.64 1.18 10.84
N GLY A 121 28.84 2.50 10.91
CA GLY A 121 30.14 3.14 11.07
C GLY A 121 30.93 3.30 9.76
N ALA A 122 30.38 2.88 8.62
CA ALA A 122 31.01 3.02 7.32
C ALA A 122 30.96 4.49 6.84
N VAL A 123 32.06 4.98 6.29
CA VAL A 123 32.16 6.36 5.77
C VAL A 123 31.40 6.50 4.45
N ILE A 124 30.35 7.31 4.48
CA ILE A 124 29.44 7.57 3.34
C ILE A 124 29.70 8.91 2.65
N GLY A 125 30.48 9.79 3.27
CA GLY A 125 30.71 11.14 2.75
C GLY A 125 31.54 12.01 3.68
N SER A 126 31.42 13.32 3.52
CA SER A 126 32.02 14.31 4.43
C SER A 126 31.25 15.62 4.47
N VAL A 127 31.32 16.32 5.60
CA VAL A 127 31.04 17.76 5.70
C VAL A 127 32.37 18.47 5.64
N SER A 128 32.49 19.38 4.69
CA SER A 128 33.72 20.11 4.40
C SER A 128 33.47 21.61 4.45
N LEU A 129 34.46 22.37 4.91
CA LEU A 129 34.55 23.81 4.85
C LEU A 129 35.64 24.16 3.84
N VAL A 130 35.32 25.07 2.94
CA VAL A 130 36.20 25.52 1.86
C VAL A 130 36.21 27.04 1.85
N ASP A 131 37.39 27.64 1.76
CA ASP A 131 37.50 29.10 1.58
C ASP A 131 38.68 29.46 0.68
N TYR A 132 38.63 30.66 0.09
CA TYR A 132 39.66 31.24 -0.76
C TYR A 132 40.64 32.12 0.02
N VAL A 133 40.46 32.20 1.35
CA VAL A 133 41.36 32.87 2.29
C VAL A 133 41.81 31.85 3.34
N PRO A 134 43.09 31.88 3.79
CA PRO A 134 43.53 31.04 4.90
C PRO A 134 42.75 31.31 6.18
N HIS A 135 42.47 30.27 6.96
CA HIS A 135 41.78 30.37 8.25
C HIS A 135 42.53 29.62 9.34
N ALA A 136 42.59 30.20 10.53
CA ALA A 136 43.00 29.46 11.72
C ALA A 136 41.89 28.47 12.10
N PHE A 137 42.24 27.21 12.33
CA PHE A 137 41.29 26.17 12.70
C PHE A 137 41.69 25.55 14.04
N GLY A 138 41.09 26.09 15.11
CA GLY A 138 41.32 25.64 16.48
C GLY A 138 40.41 24.49 16.90
N GLU A 139 40.60 24.02 18.13
CA GLU A 139 39.86 22.89 18.69
C GLU A 139 38.34 23.15 18.79
N GLU A 140 37.93 24.38 19.12
CA GLU A 140 36.51 24.77 19.17
C GLU A 140 35.85 24.65 17.79
N ALA A 141 36.52 25.12 16.73
CA ALA A 141 36.06 24.99 15.36
C ALA A 141 35.97 23.51 14.92
N ARG A 142 36.89 22.67 15.40
CA ARG A 142 36.90 21.22 15.14
C ARG A 142 35.69 20.52 15.77
N VAL A 143 35.35 20.88 17.01
CA VAL A 143 34.16 20.37 17.70
C VAL A 143 32.89 20.80 16.98
N LEU A 144 32.76 22.08 16.60
CA LEU A 144 31.59 22.58 15.87
C LEU A 144 31.41 21.87 14.51
N LEU A 145 32.48 21.57 13.80
CA LEU A 145 32.42 20.85 12.54
C LEU A 145 31.99 19.38 12.74
N ALA A 146 32.44 18.75 13.83
CA ALA A 146 31.99 17.42 14.21
C ALA A 146 30.50 17.41 14.57
N ASP A 147 30.00 18.41 15.32
CA ASP A 147 28.58 18.53 15.64
C ASP A 147 27.71 18.70 14.39
N LEU A 148 28.17 19.48 13.40
CA LEU A 148 27.50 19.59 12.10
C LEU A 148 27.47 18.25 11.37
N ALA A 149 28.55 17.47 11.41
CA ALA A 149 28.58 16.14 10.80
C ALA A 149 27.53 15.23 11.46
N VAL A 150 27.45 15.20 12.79
CA VAL A 150 26.44 14.42 13.53
C VAL A 150 25.01 14.84 13.16
N LEU A 151 24.75 16.14 12.96
CA LEU A 151 23.43 16.61 12.52
C LEU A 151 23.08 16.09 11.11
N VAL A 152 24.04 16.06 10.19
CA VAL A 152 23.84 15.49 8.85
C VAL A 152 23.59 13.98 8.94
N GLU A 153 24.40 13.25 9.71
CA GLU A 153 24.24 11.80 9.88
C GLU A 153 22.87 11.43 10.44
N ARG A 154 22.39 12.15 11.47
CA ARG A 154 21.06 11.95 12.06
C ARG A 154 19.94 12.21 11.07
N GLU A 155 20.05 13.27 10.26
CA GLU A 155 19.06 13.57 9.24
C GLU A 155 18.98 12.44 8.20
N LEU A 156 20.13 11.97 7.70
CA LEU A 156 20.19 10.88 6.73
C LEU A 156 19.58 9.59 7.30
N GLN A 157 19.86 9.28 8.57
CA GLN A 157 19.28 8.13 9.26
C GLN A 157 17.75 8.22 9.38
N LEU A 158 17.23 9.39 9.78
CA LEU A 158 15.78 9.63 9.86
C LEU A 158 15.10 9.45 8.50
N GLN A 159 15.69 9.95 7.42
CA GLN A 159 15.15 9.78 6.07
C GLN A 159 15.14 8.31 5.63
N SER A 160 16.22 7.57 5.89
CA SER A 160 16.30 6.13 5.58
C SER A 160 15.22 5.34 6.33
N MET A 161 15.03 5.61 7.62
CA MET A 161 13.98 4.97 8.43
C MET A 161 12.57 5.27 7.91
N ASN A 162 12.27 6.52 7.56
CA ASN A 162 10.97 6.91 7.00
C ASN A 162 10.71 6.22 5.67
N ALA A 163 11.71 6.16 4.78
CA ALA A 163 11.59 5.47 3.50
C ALA A 163 11.30 3.97 3.68
N LEU A 164 11.99 3.32 4.63
CA LEU A 164 11.77 1.92 4.96
C LEU A 164 10.35 1.68 5.51
N GLN A 165 9.86 2.55 6.40
CA GLN A 165 8.52 2.46 6.95
C GLN A 165 7.45 2.52 5.85
N ILE A 166 7.55 3.49 4.94
CA ILE A 166 6.62 3.63 3.81
C ILE A 166 6.64 2.38 2.92
N ALA A 167 7.83 1.85 2.62
CA ALA A 167 7.98 0.63 1.83
C ALA A 167 7.33 -0.59 2.52
N LEU A 168 7.50 -0.71 3.85
CA LEU A 168 6.89 -1.76 4.65
C LEU A 168 5.36 -1.68 4.63
N GLU A 169 4.81 -0.48 4.84
CA GLU A 169 3.36 -0.23 4.78
C GLU A 169 2.78 -0.58 3.41
N LYS A 170 3.47 -0.19 2.33
CA LYS A 170 3.08 -0.52 0.96
C LYS A 170 3.09 -2.03 0.71
N LYS A 171 4.12 -2.74 1.18
CA LYS A 171 4.21 -4.20 1.10
C LYS A 171 3.09 -4.88 1.89
N ASN A 172 2.83 -4.43 3.12
CA ASN A 172 1.73 -4.92 3.95
C ASN A 172 0.36 -4.70 3.30
N LYS A 173 0.14 -3.53 2.70
CA LYS A 173 -1.10 -3.22 1.96
C LYS A 173 -1.25 -4.13 0.75
N SER A 174 -0.17 -4.42 0.02
CA SER A 174 -0.16 -5.36 -1.09
C SER A 174 -0.47 -6.79 -0.65
N LEU A 175 0.13 -7.25 0.45
CA LEU A 175 -0.18 -8.56 1.05
C LEU A 175 -1.65 -8.65 1.49
N ARG A 176 -2.17 -7.62 2.17
CA ARG A 176 -3.60 -7.54 2.53
C ARG A 176 -4.53 -7.53 1.31
N ARG A 177 -4.12 -6.89 0.21
CA ARG A 177 -4.87 -6.90 -1.06
C ARG A 177 -4.79 -8.25 -1.79
N ARG A 178 -3.75 -9.06 -1.55
CA ARG A 178 -3.42 -10.24 -2.34
C ARG A 178 -4.19 -11.52 -2.00
N SER A 179 -5.02 -11.56 -0.96
CA SER A 179 -5.99 -12.64 -0.81
C SER A 179 -7.39 -12.06 -0.87
N LEU A 180 -7.89 -11.77 -2.07
CA LEU A 180 -9.32 -11.54 -2.29
C LEU A 180 -10.11 -12.85 -2.26
N ILE A 181 -9.39 -13.96 -2.40
CA ILE A 181 -9.93 -15.30 -2.45
C ILE A 181 -9.82 -15.92 -1.06
N ASP A 182 -10.88 -16.62 -0.64
CA ASP A 182 -10.86 -17.50 0.52
C ASP A 182 -9.90 -18.67 0.24
N PRO A 183 -8.89 -18.89 1.09
CA PRO A 183 -7.83 -19.85 0.81
C PRO A 183 -8.32 -21.30 0.77
N LEU A 184 -9.42 -21.61 1.47
CA LEU A 184 -10.01 -22.95 1.52
C LEU A 184 -10.97 -23.15 0.35
N LEU A 185 -11.94 -22.25 0.19
CA LEU A 185 -13.10 -22.44 -0.70
C LEU A 185 -12.86 -21.96 -2.13
N LYS A 186 -11.77 -21.23 -2.38
CA LYS A 186 -11.40 -20.66 -3.70
C LYS A 186 -12.49 -19.75 -4.31
N ILE A 187 -13.36 -19.18 -3.49
CA ILE A 187 -14.34 -18.14 -3.83
C ILE A 187 -13.92 -16.79 -3.22
N TRP A 188 -14.68 -15.72 -3.43
CA TRP A 188 -14.37 -14.44 -2.78
C TRP A 188 -14.42 -14.57 -1.25
N ASN A 189 -13.50 -13.94 -0.53
CA ASN A 189 -13.63 -13.82 0.92
C ASN A 189 -14.58 -12.67 1.29
N ARG A 190 -14.90 -12.55 2.58
CA ARG A 190 -15.80 -11.52 3.11
C ARG A 190 -15.44 -10.11 2.65
N GLY A 191 -14.16 -9.74 2.72
CA GLY A 191 -13.71 -8.41 2.31
C GLY A 191 -13.86 -8.15 0.81
N ALA A 192 -13.66 -9.16 -0.03
CA ALA A 192 -13.81 -9.06 -1.47
C ALA A 192 -15.28 -9.03 -1.88
N ILE A 193 -16.14 -9.91 -1.34
CA ILE A 193 -17.56 -9.96 -1.70
C ILE A 193 -18.30 -8.70 -1.29
N MET A 194 -17.98 -8.12 -0.13
CA MET A 194 -18.55 -6.83 0.30
C MET A 194 -18.12 -5.66 -0.62
N ARG A 195 -16.89 -5.68 -1.11
CA ARG A 195 -16.42 -4.68 -2.09
C ARG A 195 -17.14 -4.84 -3.42
N ILE A 196 -17.30 -6.08 -3.90
CA ILE A 196 -18.04 -6.37 -5.13
C ILE A 196 -19.48 -5.90 -4.99
N LEU A 197 -20.13 -6.19 -3.85
CA LEU A 197 -21.48 -5.69 -3.56
C LEU A 197 -21.57 -4.16 -3.69
N GLY A 198 -20.66 -3.41 -3.07
CA GLY A 198 -20.67 -1.95 -3.18
C GLY A 198 -20.51 -1.44 -4.63
N ILE A 199 -19.63 -2.08 -5.41
CA ILE A 199 -19.40 -1.74 -6.82
C ILE A 199 -20.63 -2.06 -7.68
N GLU A 200 -21.23 -3.25 -7.51
CA GLU A 200 -22.39 -3.66 -8.29
C GLU A 200 -23.67 -2.91 -7.88
N ALA A 201 -23.81 -2.51 -6.61
CA ALA A 201 -24.92 -1.65 -6.18
C ALA A 201 -24.91 -0.29 -6.87
N ASP A 202 -23.77 0.40 -6.87
CA ASP A 202 -23.59 1.69 -7.57
C ASP A 202 -23.78 1.53 -9.09
N ARG A 203 -23.29 0.43 -9.69
CA ARG A 203 -23.49 0.15 -11.11
C ARG A 203 -24.96 -0.09 -11.45
N CYS A 204 -25.65 -0.92 -10.68
CA CYS A 204 -27.05 -1.28 -10.91
C CYS A 204 -27.96 -0.06 -10.78
N ASP A 205 -27.73 0.77 -9.77
CA ASP A 205 -28.46 2.03 -9.56
C ASP A 205 -28.31 2.98 -10.75
N LYS A 206 -27.07 3.23 -11.20
CA LYS A 206 -26.78 4.08 -12.37
C LYS A 206 -27.40 3.57 -13.67
N GLN A 207 -27.52 2.25 -13.82
CA GLN A 207 -28.08 1.63 -15.02
C GLN A 207 -29.61 1.43 -14.93
N GLY A 208 -30.22 1.69 -13.78
CA GLY A 208 -31.63 1.43 -13.55
C GLY A 208 -31.99 -0.06 -13.64
N VAL A 209 -31.05 -0.95 -13.30
CA VAL A 209 -31.26 -2.42 -13.30
C VAL A 209 -31.32 -2.95 -11.88
N PRO A 210 -32.05 -4.05 -11.61
CA PRO A 210 -32.22 -4.55 -10.26
C PRO A 210 -30.93 -5.19 -9.73
N LEU A 211 -30.77 -5.20 -8.41
CA LEU A 211 -29.76 -5.96 -7.69
C LEU A 211 -30.45 -6.87 -6.68
N SER A 212 -30.06 -8.14 -6.62
CA SER A 212 -30.54 -9.06 -5.60
C SER A 212 -29.38 -9.72 -4.86
N LEU A 213 -29.60 -10.01 -3.58
CA LEU A 213 -28.69 -10.75 -2.71
C LEU A 213 -29.33 -12.06 -2.28
N VAL A 214 -28.51 -13.10 -2.16
CA VAL A 214 -28.88 -14.35 -1.51
C VAL A 214 -27.87 -14.61 -0.41
N VAL A 215 -28.34 -14.68 0.83
CA VAL A 215 -27.54 -15.19 1.96
C VAL A 215 -27.89 -16.65 2.13
N VAL A 216 -26.87 -17.49 2.14
CA VAL A 216 -26.98 -18.94 2.20
C VAL A 216 -26.23 -19.45 3.41
N ASP A 217 -26.81 -20.41 4.12
CA ASP A 217 -26.19 -21.07 5.26
C ASP A 217 -26.39 -22.58 5.17
N LEU A 218 -25.35 -23.32 5.56
CA LEU A 218 -25.35 -24.77 5.57
C LEU A 218 -26.06 -25.30 6.82
N ASP A 219 -27.17 -26.03 6.61
CA ASP A 219 -27.99 -26.50 7.71
C ASP A 219 -27.22 -27.51 8.58
N PHE A 220 -27.26 -27.30 9.89
CA PHE A 220 -26.66 -28.18 10.90
C PHE A 220 -25.15 -28.40 10.75
N PHE A 221 -24.39 -27.46 10.15
CA PHE A 221 -22.95 -27.62 9.97
C PHE A 221 -22.17 -27.87 11.27
N LYS A 222 -22.56 -27.20 12.37
CA LYS A 222 -21.99 -27.50 13.69
C LYS A 222 -22.11 -28.98 14.06
N LYS A 223 -23.26 -29.62 13.81
CA LYS A 223 -23.46 -31.06 14.08
C LYS A 223 -22.54 -31.93 13.22
N ILE A 224 -22.28 -31.52 11.98
CA ILE A 224 -21.34 -32.20 11.09
C ILE A 224 -19.93 -32.15 11.69
N ASN A 225 -19.47 -30.96 12.12
CA ASN A 225 -18.17 -30.80 12.79
C ASN A 225 -18.09 -31.59 14.10
N ASP A 226 -19.13 -31.55 14.92
CA ASP A 226 -19.16 -32.25 16.21
C ASP A 226 -19.14 -33.78 16.02
N THR A 227 -19.68 -34.29 14.90
CA THR A 227 -19.75 -35.73 14.61
C THR A 227 -18.52 -36.27 13.86
N TYR A 228 -18.02 -35.52 12.89
CA TYR A 228 -16.99 -35.99 11.93
C TYR A 228 -15.67 -35.22 12.03
N GLY A 229 -15.60 -34.19 12.88
CA GLY A 229 -14.43 -33.34 13.07
C GLY A 229 -14.32 -32.21 12.04
N HIS A 230 -13.57 -31.16 12.40
CA HIS A 230 -13.35 -29.99 11.54
C HIS A 230 -12.77 -30.31 10.15
N PRO A 231 -11.81 -31.24 9.98
CA PRO A 231 -11.30 -31.58 8.64
C PRO A 231 -12.39 -32.10 7.69
N ALA A 232 -13.36 -32.85 8.20
CA ALA A 232 -14.49 -33.32 7.41
C ALA A 232 -15.45 -32.17 7.06
N GLY A 233 -15.68 -31.24 8.01
CA GLY A 233 -16.44 -30.02 7.75
C GLY A 233 -15.81 -29.15 6.67
N ASP A 234 -14.48 -29.02 6.64
CA ASP A 234 -13.78 -28.27 5.59
C ASP A 234 -14.00 -28.87 4.20
N VAL A 235 -13.96 -30.21 4.08
CA VAL A 235 -14.28 -30.91 2.81
C VAL A 235 -15.72 -30.62 2.38
N VAL A 236 -16.66 -30.68 3.33
CA VAL A 236 -18.07 -30.34 3.06
C VAL A 236 -18.19 -28.90 2.55
N LEU A 237 -17.55 -27.93 3.20
CA LEU A 237 -17.62 -26.52 2.78
C LEU A 237 -17.04 -26.32 1.38
N VAL A 238 -15.91 -26.96 1.04
CA VAL A 238 -15.32 -26.88 -0.30
C VAL A 238 -16.30 -27.38 -1.36
N ASN A 239 -16.95 -28.52 -1.11
CA ASN A 239 -17.88 -29.12 -2.06
C ASN A 239 -19.17 -28.32 -2.18
N ILE A 240 -19.68 -27.78 -1.07
CA ILE A 240 -20.83 -26.86 -1.09
C ILE A 240 -20.50 -25.60 -1.89
N ALA A 241 -19.35 -24.96 -1.64
CA ALA A 241 -18.94 -23.77 -2.38
C ALA A 241 -18.90 -24.01 -3.89
N ALA A 242 -18.35 -25.15 -4.32
CA ALA A 242 -18.32 -25.54 -5.72
C ALA A 242 -19.73 -25.74 -6.32
N ARG A 243 -20.62 -26.42 -5.59
CA ARG A 243 -22.02 -26.63 -5.99
C ARG A 243 -22.77 -25.30 -6.12
N LEU A 244 -22.66 -24.41 -5.13
CA LEU A 244 -23.25 -23.08 -5.18
C LEU A 244 -22.74 -22.28 -6.38
N ARG A 245 -21.42 -22.29 -6.62
CA ARG A 245 -20.81 -21.58 -7.76
C ARG A 245 -21.29 -22.10 -9.11
N SER A 246 -21.54 -23.40 -9.24
CA SER A 246 -22.04 -24.03 -10.47
C SER A 246 -23.46 -23.56 -10.84
N CYS A 247 -24.22 -23.10 -9.86
CA CYS A 247 -25.56 -22.55 -10.05
C CYS A 247 -25.55 -21.08 -10.48
N MET A 248 -24.40 -20.43 -10.63
CA MET A 248 -24.29 -18.98 -10.85
C MET A 248 -23.64 -18.64 -12.18
N ARG A 249 -24.06 -17.53 -12.77
CA ARG A 249 -23.49 -17.01 -14.02
C ARG A 249 -22.08 -16.44 -13.82
N PRO A 250 -21.29 -16.23 -14.89
CA PRO A 250 -19.94 -15.67 -14.77
C PRO A 250 -19.88 -14.27 -14.13
N GLN A 251 -20.87 -13.41 -14.40
CA GLN A 251 -20.98 -12.05 -13.86
C GLN A 251 -21.51 -11.96 -12.43
N GLU A 252 -22.01 -13.07 -11.88
CA GLU A 252 -22.51 -13.14 -10.51
C GLU A 252 -21.36 -13.53 -9.57
N ALA A 253 -21.35 -12.96 -8.37
CA ALA A 253 -20.26 -13.16 -7.42
C ALA A 253 -20.72 -13.98 -6.22
N LEU A 254 -19.96 -15.02 -5.87
CA LEU A 254 -20.13 -15.81 -4.66
C LEU A 254 -18.95 -15.56 -3.73
N GLY A 255 -19.22 -15.31 -2.46
CA GLY A 255 -18.18 -15.22 -1.45
C GLY A 255 -18.55 -15.81 -0.11
N ARG A 256 -17.53 -16.21 0.65
CA ARG A 256 -17.66 -16.65 2.04
C ARG A 256 -17.92 -15.42 2.92
N TYR A 257 -19.13 -15.35 3.48
CA TYR A 257 -19.57 -14.23 4.31
C TYR A 257 -19.25 -14.47 5.79
N GLY A 258 -19.44 -15.70 6.24
CA GLY A 258 -19.19 -16.15 7.62
C GLY A 258 -18.48 -17.51 7.68
N GLY A 259 -18.60 -18.22 8.80
CA GLY A 259 -17.97 -19.54 8.97
C GLY A 259 -18.52 -20.57 7.98
N GLU A 260 -19.84 -20.71 7.94
CA GLU A 260 -20.62 -21.62 7.08
C GLU A 260 -21.59 -20.86 6.16
N GLU A 261 -21.47 -19.53 6.12
CA GLU A 261 -22.37 -18.62 5.43
C GLU A 261 -21.75 -18.09 4.14
N PHE A 262 -22.56 -18.01 3.09
CA PHE A 262 -22.18 -17.53 1.78
C PHE A 262 -23.09 -16.36 1.37
N LEU A 263 -22.50 -15.38 0.68
CA LEU A 263 -23.22 -14.28 0.07
C LEU A 263 -23.09 -14.38 -1.45
N ALA A 264 -24.22 -14.45 -2.13
CA ALA A 264 -24.30 -14.32 -3.58
C ALA A 264 -24.83 -12.92 -3.96
N VAL A 265 -24.09 -12.25 -4.84
CA VAL A 265 -24.43 -10.94 -5.39
C VAL A 265 -24.86 -11.13 -6.85
N LEU A 266 -26.12 -10.79 -7.15
CA LEU A 266 -26.77 -11.06 -8.43
C LEU A 266 -27.15 -9.73 -9.13
N PRO A 267 -26.21 -9.07 -9.85
CA PRO A 267 -26.50 -7.85 -10.59
C PRO A 267 -27.43 -8.13 -11.77
N GLY A 268 -28.41 -7.25 -11.99
CA GLY A 268 -29.44 -7.39 -13.01
C GLY A 268 -30.54 -8.43 -12.68
N ALA A 269 -30.51 -9.06 -11.50
CA ALA A 269 -31.53 -10.02 -11.10
C ALA A 269 -32.62 -9.35 -10.26
N CYS A 270 -33.89 -9.54 -10.65
CA CYS A 270 -35.04 -9.31 -9.78
C CYS A 270 -35.19 -10.48 -8.78
N HIS A 271 -36.07 -10.30 -7.80
CA HIS A 271 -36.30 -11.28 -6.75
C HIS A 271 -36.81 -12.65 -7.22
N GLU A 272 -37.56 -12.74 -8.33
CA GLU A 272 -37.98 -14.02 -8.91
C GLU A 272 -36.79 -14.76 -9.52
N THR A 273 -35.89 -14.01 -10.19
CA THR A 273 -34.64 -14.58 -10.72
C THR A 273 -33.74 -15.04 -9.58
N ALA A 274 -33.61 -14.23 -8.53
CA ALA A 274 -32.86 -14.60 -7.34
C ALA A 274 -33.44 -15.84 -6.65
N LEU A 275 -34.77 -15.95 -6.57
CA LEU A 275 -35.45 -17.13 -6.04
C LEU A 275 -35.15 -18.38 -6.86
N ALA A 276 -35.19 -18.30 -8.19
CA ALA A 276 -34.85 -19.43 -9.04
C ALA A 276 -33.39 -19.86 -8.86
N VAL A 277 -32.46 -18.91 -8.72
CA VAL A 277 -31.02 -19.20 -8.45
C VAL A 277 -30.85 -19.88 -7.09
N ALA A 278 -31.45 -19.33 -6.04
CA ALA A 278 -31.36 -19.86 -4.68
C ALA A 278 -32.02 -21.25 -4.54
N GLU A 279 -33.15 -21.46 -5.20
CA GLU A 279 -33.83 -22.76 -5.19
C GLU A 279 -33.03 -23.81 -5.97
N ARG A 280 -32.40 -23.41 -7.09
CA ARG A 280 -31.45 -24.28 -7.80
C ARG A 280 -30.26 -24.64 -6.92
N MET A 281 -29.68 -23.68 -6.19
CA MET A 281 -28.61 -23.95 -5.21
C MET A 281 -29.06 -24.98 -4.18
N ARG A 282 -30.25 -24.78 -3.60
CA ARG A 282 -30.81 -25.68 -2.57
C ARG A 282 -31.00 -27.10 -3.08
N GLN A 283 -31.61 -27.23 -4.26
CA GLN A 283 -31.83 -28.53 -4.91
C GLN A 283 -30.51 -29.20 -5.30
N THR A 284 -29.54 -28.45 -5.80
CA THR A 284 -28.22 -28.99 -6.19
C THR A 284 -27.46 -29.54 -4.98
N VAL A 285 -27.51 -28.85 -3.84
CA VAL A 285 -26.90 -29.35 -2.60
C VAL A 285 -27.62 -30.61 -2.12
N ALA A 286 -28.95 -30.61 -2.08
CA ALA A 286 -29.74 -31.72 -1.57
C ALA A 286 -29.69 -32.98 -2.45
N ALA A 287 -29.47 -32.83 -3.76
CA ALA A 287 -29.46 -33.94 -4.72
C ALA A 287 -28.20 -34.82 -4.65
N GLN A 288 -27.12 -34.33 -4.04
CA GLN A 288 -25.82 -35.01 -4.02
C GLN A 288 -25.37 -35.26 -2.58
N PRO A 289 -25.61 -36.44 -2.00
CA PRO A 289 -25.04 -36.79 -0.71
C PRO A 289 -23.52 -36.68 -0.71
N GLU A 290 -22.95 -36.24 0.39
CA GLU A 290 -21.50 -36.14 0.57
C GLU A 290 -20.97 -37.44 1.20
N MET A 291 -19.95 -38.05 0.59
CA MET A 291 -19.37 -39.30 1.12
C MET A 291 -18.25 -38.97 2.10
N LEU A 292 -18.51 -39.12 3.40
CA LEU A 292 -17.52 -38.91 4.47
C LEU A 292 -17.23 -40.24 5.16
N ASN A 293 -15.98 -40.70 5.11
CA ASN A 293 -15.54 -41.96 5.72
C ASN A 293 -16.43 -43.18 5.36
N GLY A 294 -16.94 -43.22 4.13
CA GLY A 294 -17.83 -44.29 3.65
C GLY A 294 -19.30 -44.14 4.01
N VAL A 295 -19.69 -43.08 4.74
CA VAL A 295 -21.09 -42.77 5.08
C VAL A 295 -21.62 -41.68 4.15
N ALA A 296 -22.80 -41.90 3.56
CA ALA A 296 -23.49 -40.90 2.77
C ALA A 296 -24.21 -39.89 3.68
N LEU A 297 -23.78 -38.64 3.64
CA LEU A 297 -24.35 -37.54 4.40
C LEU A 297 -25.26 -36.69 3.51
N ASN A 298 -26.55 -36.63 3.85
CA ASN A 298 -27.49 -35.73 3.20
C ASN A 298 -27.27 -34.30 3.72
N LEU A 299 -26.94 -33.40 2.81
CA LEU A 299 -26.70 -31.98 3.10
C LEU A 299 -27.92 -31.16 2.65
N SER A 300 -28.21 -30.08 3.36
CA SER A 300 -29.18 -29.07 2.94
C SER A 300 -28.69 -27.68 3.28
N ILE A 301 -29.21 -26.69 2.56
CA ILE A 301 -28.96 -25.28 2.84
C ILE A 301 -30.29 -24.58 3.06
N SER A 302 -30.24 -23.53 3.89
CA SER A 302 -31.30 -22.53 3.98
C SER A 302 -30.81 -21.25 3.33
N ALA A 303 -31.72 -20.49 2.70
CA ALA A 303 -31.36 -19.24 2.04
C ALA A 303 -32.39 -18.14 2.27
N GLY A 304 -31.90 -16.91 2.41
CA GLY A 304 -32.68 -15.69 2.48
C GLY A 304 -32.37 -14.75 1.31
N ILE A 305 -33.39 -14.10 0.75
CA ILE A 305 -33.27 -13.24 -0.43
C ILE A 305 -33.74 -11.83 -0.11
N ALA A 306 -33.01 -10.82 -0.59
CA ALA A 306 -33.49 -9.45 -0.66
C ALA A 306 -33.12 -8.81 -2.00
N SER A 307 -33.98 -7.93 -2.52
CA SER A 307 -33.78 -7.28 -3.83
C SER A 307 -34.13 -5.80 -3.77
N THR A 308 -33.42 -4.99 -4.55
CA THR A 308 -33.74 -3.57 -4.73
C THR A 308 -35.07 -3.34 -5.42
N VAL A 309 -35.65 -4.36 -6.08
CA VAL A 309 -37.03 -4.28 -6.61
C VAL A 309 -38.05 -4.15 -5.47
N GLN A 310 -37.90 -4.94 -4.39
CA GLN A 310 -38.74 -4.84 -3.20
C GLN A 310 -38.39 -3.63 -2.33
N PHE A 311 -37.10 -3.29 -2.29
CA PHE A 311 -36.55 -2.31 -1.36
C PHE A 311 -35.72 -1.27 -2.13
N PRO A 312 -36.37 -0.40 -2.93
CA PRO A 312 -35.66 0.49 -3.88
C PRO A 312 -34.77 1.53 -3.21
N THR A 313 -35.03 1.88 -1.95
CA THR A 313 -34.25 2.87 -1.19
C THR A 313 -33.29 2.23 -0.18
N ALA A 314 -33.19 0.90 -0.15
CA ALA A 314 -32.35 0.23 0.82
C ALA A 314 -30.86 0.38 0.48
N THR A 315 -30.07 0.70 1.49
CA THR A 315 -28.61 0.58 1.44
C THR A 315 -28.19 -0.88 1.30
N THR A 316 -26.92 -1.12 0.93
CA THR A 316 -26.36 -2.48 0.82
C THR A 316 -26.43 -3.23 2.15
N ASP A 317 -26.15 -2.56 3.28
CA ASP A 317 -26.24 -3.14 4.61
C ASP A 317 -27.69 -3.48 5.00
N GLU A 318 -28.64 -2.61 4.66
CA GLU A 318 -30.08 -2.87 4.86
C GLU A 318 -30.59 -4.04 4.01
N LEU A 319 -30.05 -4.21 2.80
CA LEU A 319 -30.39 -5.31 1.91
C LEU A 319 -29.84 -6.64 2.44
N ILE A 320 -28.60 -6.65 2.96
CA ILE A 320 -28.03 -7.82 3.65
C ILE A 320 -28.87 -8.16 4.87
N SER A 321 -29.15 -7.19 5.75
CA SER A 321 -29.93 -7.43 6.98
C SER A 321 -31.31 -8.05 6.70
N ARG A 322 -31.98 -7.61 5.62
CA ARG A 322 -33.24 -8.21 5.17
C ARG A 322 -33.08 -9.64 4.65
N ALA A 323 -32.02 -9.92 3.91
CA ALA A 323 -31.72 -11.27 3.45
C ALA A 323 -31.36 -12.19 4.63
N ASP A 324 -30.62 -11.72 5.63
CA ASP A 324 -30.33 -12.44 6.87
C ASP A 324 -31.59 -12.74 7.67
N ALA A 325 -32.50 -11.77 7.82
CA ALA A 325 -33.79 -11.98 8.48
C ALA A 325 -34.62 -13.05 7.75
N ALA A 326 -34.65 -13.02 6.42
CA ALA A 326 -35.32 -14.05 5.62
C ALA A 326 -34.65 -15.43 5.79
N LEU A 327 -33.31 -15.50 5.86
CA LEU A 327 -32.59 -16.74 6.13
C LEU A 327 -32.92 -17.28 7.53
N TYR A 328 -32.99 -16.41 8.53
CA TYR A 328 -33.40 -16.79 9.88
C TYR A 328 -34.80 -17.39 9.88
N MET A 329 -35.77 -16.75 9.21
CA MET A 329 -37.11 -17.30 9.02
C MET A 329 -37.08 -18.66 8.30
N ALA A 330 -36.18 -18.86 7.33
CA ALA A 330 -36.04 -20.13 6.63
C ALA A 330 -35.58 -21.24 7.59
N LYS A 331 -34.66 -20.93 8.50
CA LYS A 331 -34.19 -21.86 9.54
C LYS A 331 -35.30 -22.19 10.54
N ASP A 332 -36.04 -21.19 11.01
CA ASP A 332 -37.14 -21.37 11.98
C ASP A 332 -38.33 -22.12 11.39
N ALA A 333 -38.63 -21.92 10.11
CA ALA A 333 -39.72 -22.62 9.42
C ALA A 333 -39.38 -24.10 9.10
N GLY A 334 -38.21 -24.60 9.50
CA GLY A 334 -37.83 -26.01 9.35
C GLY A 334 -36.66 -26.27 8.40
N ARG A 335 -35.87 -25.24 8.05
CA ARG A 335 -34.67 -25.34 7.21
C ARG A 335 -34.93 -25.89 5.80
N ASN A 336 -33.86 -26.17 5.05
CA ASN A 336 -33.89 -26.70 3.68
C ASN A 336 -34.90 -25.96 2.79
N ARG A 337 -34.85 -24.63 2.81
CA ARG A 337 -35.79 -23.78 2.06
C ARG A 337 -35.22 -22.41 1.78
N VAL A 338 -35.89 -21.73 0.87
CA VAL A 338 -35.59 -20.35 0.48
C VAL A 338 -36.74 -19.45 0.91
N ILE A 339 -36.45 -18.37 1.61
CA ILE A 339 -37.42 -17.32 1.95
C ILE A 339 -36.98 -15.99 1.35
N ARG A 340 -37.96 -15.23 0.86
CA ARG A 340 -37.76 -13.87 0.35
C ARG A 340 -38.15 -12.87 1.45
N ALA A 341 -37.35 -11.83 1.62
CA ALA A 341 -37.72 -10.70 2.44
C ALA A 341 -38.94 -10.00 1.84
N MET A 342 -39.92 -9.71 2.68
CA MET A 342 -41.17 -9.05 2.29
C MET A 342 -41.22 -7.64 2.89
N PRO A 343 -41.78 -6.64 2.19
CA PRO A 343 -42.05 -5.33 2.79
C PRO A 343 -42.95 -5.48 4.03
N GLY A 344 -42.53 -4.91 5.17
CA GLY A 344 -43.32 -4.87 6.41
C GLY A 344 -42.93 -5.88 7.51
N HIS A 345 -41.91 -6.71 7.29
CA HIS A 345 -41.22 -7.41 8.38
C HIS A 345 -39.97 -6.60 8.72
N ALA A 346 -40.01 -5.87 9.83
CA ALA A 346 -38.88 -5.16 10.42
C ALA A 346 -38.45 -5.87 11.70
#